data_AF-A0AAE3QH54-F1
#
_entry.id   AF-A0AAE3QH54-F1
#
_cell.length_a   1.000
_cell.length_b   1.000
_cell.length_c   1.000
_cell.angle_alpha   90.00
_cell.angle_beta   90.00
_cell.angle_gamma   90.00
#
_symmetry.space_group_name_H-M   'P 1'
#
loop_
_entity.id
_entity.type
_entity.pdbx_description
1 polymer ?
#
loop_
_entity_poly.entity_id
_entity_poly.type
_entity_poly.pdbx_seq_one_letter_code
_entity_poly.pdbx_strand_id
1 'polypeptide(L)'
;MAEAIFLSAGVPDPKRGPAYAETADTVAITSAVSALAYVTLGRRPLVWGGHPAITPMILVMAEDMNVDYAEWVTLYQSEVFRDEFPEDNKRFRNVVFTANLKGDREASLDLMRERMFTENQFKAAVFIGGMGGIVTEYEMFKKIQPDAKVIPVTSTGGASLEVAARMGDVSSDFLLERDYVALFHEHLDISVSEQRYKIPAEQPTTIEDRYWRRGDQR
;
A
#
# COMPACT_ATOMS: atom_id res chain seq x y z
N MET A 1 -6.65 15.04 -9.85
CA MET A 1 -5.72 14.09 -10.49
C MET A 1 -5.58 12.91 -9.56
N ALA A 2 -5.49 11.69 -10.11
CA ALA A 2 -5.30 10.48 -9.32
C ALA A 2 -3.94 10.55 -8.62
N GLU A 3 -3.94 10.62 -7.28
CA GLU A 3 -2.71 10.72 -6.48
C GLU A 3 -2.58 9.58 -5.46
N ALA A 4 -3.61 8.76 -5.27
CA ALA A 4 -3.56 7.69 -4.29
C ALA A 4 -2.62 6.55 -4.71
N ILE A 5 -1.99 5.93 -3.74
CA ILE A 5 -1.18 4.72 -3.88
C ILE A 5 -1.94 3.55 -3.26
N PHE A 6 -2.12 2.48 -4.02
CA PHE A 6 -2.63 1.22 -3.49
C PHE A 6 -1.49 0.41 -2.89
N LEU A 7 -1.67 -0.12 -1.69
CA LEU A 7 -0.74 -1.06 -1.06
C LEU A 7 -1.38 -2.45 -0.93
N SER A 8 -0.76 -3.42 -1.58
CA SER A 8 -1.00 -4.84 -1.36
C SER A 8 0.21 -5.44 -0.67
N ALA A 9 0.09 -5.77 0.62
CA ALA A 9 1.20 -6.30 1.39
C ALA A 9 0.75 -7.36 2.40
N GLY A 10 1.62 -8.34 2.61
CA GLY A 10 1.39 -9.37 3.62
C GLY A 10 2.67 -10.12 3.97
N VAL A 11 2.65 -10.74 5.14
CA VAL A 11 3.72 -11.65 5.58
C VAL A 11 3.19 -13.09 5.40
N PRO A 12 3.82 -13.92 4.54
CA PRO A 12 3.33 -15.28 4.32
C PRO A 12 3.34 -16.13 5.58
N ASP A 13 2.25 -16.87 5.80
CA ASP A 13 2.18 -17.88 6.86
C ASP A 13 2.70 -19.22 6.29
N PRO A 14 3.81 -19.77 6.81
CA PRO A 14 4.39 -21.03 6.33
C PRO A 14 3.41 -22.21 6.37
N LYS A 15 2.40 -22.19 7.24
CA LYS A 15 1.39 -23.26 7.33
C LYS A 15 0.33 -23.16 6.24
N ARG A 16 0.00 -21.93 5.81
CA ARG A 16 -1.08 -21.66 4.85
C ARG A 16 -0.59 -21.50 3.41
N GLY A 17 0.64 -21.03 3.23
CA GLY A 17 1.25 -20.77 1.94
C GLY A 17 2.74 -21.11 1.93
N PRO A 18 3.13 -22.39 2.10
CA PRO A 18 4.53 -22.79 2.20
C PRO A 18 5.37 -22.36 0.99
N ALA A 19 4.81 -22.44 -0.22
CA ALA A 19 5.50 -22.01 -1.45
C ALA A 19 5.80 -20.50 -1.47
N TYR A 20 4.91 -19.68 -0.92
CA TYR A 20 5.16 -18.24 -0.78
C TYR A 20 6.15 -17.96 0.34
N ALA A 21 6.06 -18.68 1.45
CA ALA A 21 6.95 -18.52 2.60
C ALA A 21 8.39 -18.95 2.30
N GLU A 22 8.61 -19.91 1.40
CA GLU A 22 9.94 -20.41 1.02
C GLU A 22 10.84 -19.31 0.46
N THR A 23 10.27 -18.36 -0.28
CA THR A 23 11.00 -17.26 -0.92
C THR A 23 10.87 -15.94 -0.17
N ALA A 24 9.96 -15.85 0.79
CA ALA A 24 9.64 -14.61 1.48
C ALA A 24 10.76 -14.17 2.41
N ASP A 25 11.19 -12.94 2.23
CA ASP A 25 12.13 -12.28 3.14
C ASP A 25 11.34 -11.31 4.04
N THR A 26 11.08 -11.73 5.27
CA THR A 26 10.27 -10.96 6.22
C THR A 26 10.93 -9.64 6.62
N VAL A 27 12.26 -9.56 6.61
CA VAL A 27 13.01 -8.33 6.89
C VAL A 27 12.90 -7.38 5.70
N ALA A 28 13.00 -7.90 4.49
CA ALA A 28 12.76 -7.11 3.28
C ALA A 28 11.32 -6.60 3.21
N ILE A 29 10.32 -7.44 3.51
CA ILE A 29 8.89 -7.06 3.53
C ILE A 29 8.66 -5.88 4.49
N THR A 30 9.14 -6.00 5.73
CA THR A 30 8.94 -4.92 6.71
C THR A 30 9.68 -3.65 6.32
N SER A 31 10.91 -3.77 5.82
CA SER A 31 11.70 -2.63 5.35
C SER A 31 11.05 -1.92 4.16
N ALA A 32 10.51 -2.68 3.20
CA ALA A 32 9.82 -2.14 2.03
C ALA A 32 8.51 -1.45 2.42
N VAL A 33 7.71 -2.05 3.30
CA VAL A 33 6.49 -1.41 3.82
C VAL A 33 6.83 -0.10 4.53
N SER A 34 7.86 -0.11 5.38
CA SER A 34 8.28 1.10 6.08
C SER A 34 8.77 2.17 5.12
N ALA A 35 9.60 1.80 4.15
CA ALA A 35 10.06 2.74 3.12
C ALA A 35 8.90 3.30 2.29
N LEU A 36 7.89 2.50 1.95
CA LEU A 36 6.71 2.97 1.24
C LEU A 36 5.93 3.99 2.07
N ALA A 37 5.66 3.69 3.34
CA ALA A 37 4.97 4.60 4.24
C ALA A 37 5.79 5.89 4.40
N TYR A 38 7.12 5.78 4.54
CA TYR A 38 8.02 6.91 4.53
C TYR A 38 7.90 7.70 3.23
N VAL A 39 7.94 7.12 2.03
CA VAL A 39 7.92 7.94 0.81
C VAL A 39 6.54 8.60 0.59
N THR A 40 5.45 7.90 0.93
CA THR A 40 4.08 8.29 0.58
C THR A 40 3.39 9.19 1.59
N LEU A 41 3.45 8.89 2.90
CA LEU A 41 2.60 9.57 3.89
C LEU A 41 2.94 11.07 4.00
N GLY A 42 1.92 11.92 4.02
CA GLY A 42 2.08 13.38 3.96
C GLY A 42 2.31 13.93 2.55
N ARG A 43 2.40 13.07 1.52
CA ARG A 43 2.53 13.47 0.11
C ARG A 43 1.42 12.90 -0.74
N ARG A 44 1.09 11.62 -0.58
CA ARG A 44 0.08 10.93 -1.37
C ARG A 44 -0.82 10.10 -0.44
N PRO A 45 -2.14 10.03 -0.68
CA PRO A 45 -3.02 9.13 0.07
C PRO A 45 -2.61 7.66 -0.14
N LEU A 46 -2.72 6.86 0.92
CA LEU A 46 -2.45 5.42 0.90
C LEU A 46 -3.74 4.64 1.14
N VAL A 47 -4.13 3.76 0.22
CA VAL A 47 -5.36 2.95 0.34
C VAL A 47 -5.00 1.48 0.32
N TRP A 48 -5.59 0.68 1.23
CA TRP A 48 -5.27 -0.76 1.31
C TRP A 48 -6.22 -1.57 2.22
N GLY A 49 -6.02 -2.90 2.24
CA GLY A 49 -6.87 -3.86 2.95
C GLY A 49 -6.63 -4.04 4.47
N GLY A 50 -5.61 -3.40 5.04
CA GLY A 50 -5.39 -3.41 6.49
C GLY A 50 -4.89 -4.74 7.08
N HIS A 51 -3.85 -5.35 6.49
CA HIS A 51 -3.27 -6.58 7.00
C HIS A 51 -2.79 -6.42 8.48
N PRO A 52 -3.17 -7.31 9.42
CA PRO A 52 -2.92 -7.11 10.86
C PRO A 52 -1.46 -6.86 11.25
N ALA A 53 -0.51 -7.51 10.56
CA ALA A 53 0.91 -7.30 10.82
C ALA A 53 1.47 -5.97 10.29
N ILE A 54 0.79 -5.35 9.33
CA ILE A 54 1.27 -4.15 8.63
C ILE A 54 0.62 -2.88 9.19
N THR A 55 -0.63 -2.96 9.66
CA THR A 55 -1.40 -1.78 10.12
C THR A 55 -0.70 -1.03 11.25
N PRO A 56 -0.18 -1.71 12.30
CA PRO A 56 0.54 -1.03 13.37
C PRO A 56 1.81 -0.32 12.87
N MET A 57 2.50 -0.88 11.87
CA MET A 57 3.72 -0.27 11.33
C MET A 57 3.42 1.07 10.65
N ILE A 58 2.38 1.13 9.81
CA ILE A 58 2.00 2.36 9.11
C ILE A 58 1.53 3.42 10.10
N LEU A 59 0.81 3.01 11.16
CA LEU A 59 0.38 3.92 12.22
C LEU A 59 1.58 4.58 12.92
N VAL A 60 2.54 3.78 13.41
CA VAL A 60 3.74 4.30 14.09
C VAL A 60 4.51 5.26 13.18
N MET A 61 4.64 4.93 11.89
CA MET A 61 5.32 5.80 10.95
C MET A 61 4.60 7.12 10.71
N ALA A 62 3.27 7.11 10.65
CA ALA A 62 2.49 8.34 10.54
C ALA A 62 2.70 9.25 11.76
N GLU A 63 2.69 8.65 12.96
CA GLU A 63 2.94 9.35 14.23
C GLU A 63 4.35 9.96 14.27
N ASP A 64 5.38 9.17 13.95
CA ASP A 64 6.78 9.59 13.92
C ASP A 64 7.02 10.75 12.94
N MET A 65 6.32 10.76 11.81
CA MET A 65 6.40 11.83 10.80
C MET A 65 5.48 13.02 11.09
N ASN A 66 4.70 12.98 12.19
CA ASN A 66 3.72 14.01 12.56
C ASN A 66 2.70 14.30 11.44
N VAL A 67 2.23 13.25 10.75
CA VAL A 67 1.15 13.32 9.77
C VAL A 67 -0.11 12.67 10.33
N ASP A 68 -1.29 13.18 9.95
CA ASP A 68 -2.55 12.62 10.41
C ASP A 68 -2.86 11.33 9.65
N TYR A 69 -2.68 10.20 10.33
CA TYR A 69 -2.95 8.87 9.78
C TYR A 69 -4.38 8.76 9.21
N ALA A 70 -5.38 9.32 9.90
CA ALA A 70 -6.78 9.17 9.50
C ALA A 70 -7.13 9.97 8.25
N GLU A 71 -6.34 10.99 7.92
CA GLU A 71 -6.55 11.81 6.72
C GLU A 71 -5.74 11.30 5.52
N TRP A 72 -4.59 10.66 5.74
CA TRP A 72 -3.71 10.16 4.68
C TRP A 72 -3.90 8.69 4.31
N VAL A 73 -4.49 7.89 5.20
CA VAL A 73 -4.68 6.45 4.98
C VAL A 73 -6.17 6.14 4.86
N THR A 74 -6.57 5.26 3.95
CA THR A 74 -7.91 4.68 3.92
C THR A 74 -7.82 3.15 3.95
N LEU A 75 -8.52 2.55 4.90
CA LEU A 75 -8.56 1.10 5.08
C LEU A 75 -9.86 0.54 4.53
N TYR A 76 -9.78 -0.47 3.68
CA TYR A 76 -10.94 -1.27 3.29
C TYR A 76 -10.92 -2.59 4.06
N GLN A 77 -11.99 -2.88 4.79
CA GLN A 77 -12.09 -4.11 5.56
C GLN A 77 -13.44 -4.79 5.36
N SER A 78 -13.42 -6.11 5.19
CA SER A 78 -14.62 -6.92 5.09
C SER A 78 -15.12 -7.31 6.48
N GLU A 79 -16.43 -7.17 6.72
CA GLU A 79 -17.07 -7.58 7.97
C GLU A 79 -16.92 -9.09 8.28
N VAL A 80 -16.44 -9.90 7.33
CA VAL A 80 -16.02 -11.29 7.59
C VAL A 80 -14.95 -11.37 8.68
N PHE A 81 -14.11 -10.34 8.81
CA PHE A 81 -12.99 -10.30 9.76
C PHE A 81 -13.30 -9.45 11.00
N ARG A 82 -14.58 -9.20 11.29
CA ARG A 82 -14.99 -8.29 12.37
C ARG A 82 -14.38 -8.63 13.73
N ASP A 83 -14.21 -9.91 14.00
CA ASP A 83 -13.64 -10.42 15.26
C ASP A 83 -12.10 -10.42 15.27
N GLU A 84 -11.45 -10.26 14.12
CA GLU A 84 -9.99 -10.15 13.95
C GLU A 84 -9.51 -8.69 13.90
N PHE A 85 -10.45 -7.73 13.87
CA PHE A 85 -10.11 -6.31 13.86
C PHE A 85 -9.43 -5.91 15.17
N PRO A 86 -8.28 -5.22 15.11
CA PRO A 86 -7.68 -4.62 16.29
C PRO A 86 -8.70 -3.73 17.03
N GLU A 87 -8.70 -3.73 18.37
CA GLU A 87 -9.52 -2.81 19.18
C GLU A 87 -9.31 -1.34 18.77
N ASP A 88 -8.08 -1.02 18.32
CA ASP A 88 -7.70 0.30 17.80
C ASP A 88 -8.46 0.73 16.54
N ASN A 89 -9.13 -0.19 15.82
CA ASN A 89 -9.97 0.16 14.67
C ASN A 89 -11.11 1.12 15.01
N LYS A 90 -11.59 1.13 16.26
CA LYS A 90 -12.58 2.10 16.74
C LYS A 90 -12.03 3.53 16.78
N ARG A 91 -10.70 3.70 16.81
CA ARG A 91 -10.00 5.00 16.76
C ARG A 91 -9.75 5.48 15.33
N PHE A 92 -9.76 4.56 14.36
CA PHE A 92 -9.54 4.84 12.95
C PHE A 92 -10.83 5.37 12.31
N ARG A 93 -10.92 6.69 12.12
CA ARG A 93 -12.03 7.35 11.38
C ARG A 93 -12.02 7.04 9.87
N ASN A 94 -11.05 6.25 9.42
CA ASN A 94 -10.67 6.07 8.02
C ASN A 94 -10.85 4.63 7.53
N VAL A 95 -11.75 3.87 8.16
CA VAL A 95 -12.08 2.50 7.74
C VAL A 95 -13.40 2.47 6.97
N VAL A 96 -13.37 1.94 5.76
CA VAL A 96 -14.53 1.62 4.93
C VAL A 96 -14.85 0.14 5.10
N PHE A 97 -15.96 -0.14 5.79
CA PHE A 97 -16.45 -1.51 5.95
C PHE A 97 -17.26 -1.96 4.74
N THR A 98 -17.08 -3.22 4.37
CA THR A 98 -17.83 -3.90 3.29
C THR A 98 -18.58 -5.11 3.84
N ALA A 99 -19.77 -5.35 3.31
CA ALA A 99 -20.69 -6.34 3.84
C ALA A 99 -20.14 -7.77 3.76
N ASN A 100 -20.45 -8.59 4.76
CA ASN A 100 -20.27 -10.04 4.69
C ASN A 100 -21.38 -10.68 3.84
N LEU A 101 -21.03 -11.17 2.66
CA LEU A 101 -21.96 -11.81 1.73
C LEU A 101 -22.20 -13.27 2.13
N LYS A 102 -23.25 -13.50 2.93
CA LYS A 102 -23.90 -14.82 3.15
C LYS A 102 -22.95 -15.99 3.47
N GLY A 103 -21.84 -15.74 4.17
CA GLY A 103 -20.88 -16.78 4.57
C GLY A 103 -19.89 -17.20 3.48
N ASP A 104 -19.86 -16.50 2.34
CA ASP A 104 -18.82 -16.66 1.32
C ASP A 104 -17.70 -15.65 1.56
N ARG A 105 -16.60 -16.16 2.15
CA ARG A 105 -15.41 -15.37 2.48
C ARG A 105 -14.76 -14.77 1.23
N GLU A 106 -14.66 -15.53 0.14
CA GLU A 106 -14.02 -15.03 -1.09
C GLU A 106 -14.90 -13.99 -1.78
N ALA A 107 -16.22 -14.24 -1.89
CA ALA A 107 -17.12 -13.25 -2.46
C ALA A 107 -17.14 -11.92 -1.66
N SER A 108 -17.02 -12.01 -0.33
CA SER A 108 -16.94 -10.82 0.53
C SER A 108 -15.62 -10.05 0.35
N LEU A 109 -14.50 -10.77 0.15
CA LEU A 109 -13.21 -10.16 -0.16
C LEU A 109 -13.20 -9.55 -1.56
N ASP A 110 -13.83 -10.20 -2.54
CA ASP A 110 -13.93 -9.68 -3.90
C ASP A 110 -14.79 -8.41 -3.95
N LEU A 111 -15.92 -8.37 -3.24
CA LEU A 111 -16.70 -7.14 -3.07
C LEU A 111 -15.85 -6.02 -2.45
N MET A 112 -15.05 -6.34 -1.44
CA MET A 112 -14.17 -5.37 -0.79
C MET A 112 -13.14 -4.80 -1.78
N ARG A 113 -12.48 -5.67 -2.55
CA ARG A 113 -11.49 -5.29 -3.57
C ARG A 113 -12.13 -4.46 -4.68
N GLU A 114 -13.29 -4.88 -5.18
CA GLU A 114 -14.04 -4.17 -6.21
C GLU A 114 -14.39 -2.75 -5.74
N ARG A 115 -14.95 -2.60 -4.54
CA ARG A 115 -15.25 -1.28 -3.97
C ARG A 115 -13.99 -0.45 -3.79
N MET A 116 -12.93 -1.02 -3.23
CA MET A 116 -11.65 -0.32 -3.05
C MET A 116 -11.10 0.22 -4.38
N PHE A 117 -11.17 -0.56 -5.46
CA PHE A 117 -10.65 -0.16 -6.77
C PHE A 117 -11.59 0.72 -7.58
N THR A 118 -12.90 0.71 -7.34
CA THR A 118 -13.87 1.53 -8.08
C THR A 118 -14.18 2.86 -7.41
N GLU A 119 -14.09 2.92 -6.08
CA GLU A 119 -14.34 4.15 -5.30
C GLU A 119 -13.13 5.10 -5.28
N ASN A 120 -11.96 4.64 -5.76
CA ASN A 120 -10.71 5.39 -5.75
C ASN A 120 -10.08 5.47 -7.14
N GLN A 121 -9.20 6.45 -7.35
CA GLN A 121 -8.34 6.53 -8.53
C GLN A 121 -6.88 6.48 -8.10
N PHE A 122 -6.13 5.57 -8.73
CA PHE A 122 -4.75 5.27 -8.31
C PHE A 122 -3.74 5.77 -9.32
N LYS A 123 -2.65 6.36 -8.80
CA LYS A 123 -1.45 6.62 -9.61
C LYS A 123 -0.64 5.34 -9.78
N ALA A 124 -0.52 4.57 -8.69
CA ALA A 124 0.22 3.32 -8.69
C ALA A 124 -0.32 2.32 -7.67
N ALA A 125 0.02 1.05 -7.87
CA ALA A 125 -0.13 -0.04 -6.94
C ALA A 125 1.23 -0.65 -6.60
N VAL A 126 1.47 -0.88 -5.31
CA VAL A 126 2.70 -1.47 -4.79
C VAL A 126 2.37 -2.82 -4.17
N PHE A 127 3.05 -3.87 -4.62
CA PHE A 127 2.87 -5.25 -4.17
C PHE A 127 4.13 -5.71 -3.43
N ILE A 128 3.98 -6.13 -2.16
CA ILE A 128 5.09 -6.49 -1.27
C ILE A 128 4.81 -7.84 -0.59
N GLY A 129 5.70 -8.82 -0.79
CA GLY A 129 5.61 -10.13 -0.17
C GLY A 129 4.30 -10.88 -0.46
N GLY A 130 3.65 -11.32 0.63
CA GLY A 130 2.31 -11.88 0.70
C GLY A 130 2.07 -13.24 0.03
N MET A 131 0.80 -13.62 -0.02
CA MET A 131 0.30 -14.91 -0.54
C MET A 131 -0.71 -14.67 -1.67
N GLY A 132 -1.43 -15.72 -2.09
CA GLY A 132 -2.34 -15.67 -3.26
C GLY A 132 -3.34 -14.51 -3.31
N GLY A 133 -3.75 -13.94 -2.16
CA GLY A 133 -4.61 -12.74 -2.13
C GLY A 133 -4.02 -11.53 -2.87
N ILE A 134 -2.69 -11.36 -2.83
CA ILE A 134 -1.96 -10.29 -3.54
C ILE A 134 -2.08 -10.46 -5.05
N VAL A 135 -2.04 -11.70 -5.52
CA VAL A 135 -2.18 -12.03 -6.95
C VAL A 135 -3.59 -11.73 -7.43
N THR A 136 -4.61 -12.09 -6.64
CA THR A 136 -6.00 -11.73 -6.94
C THR A 136 -6.19 -10.22 -7.01
N GLU A 137 -5.60 -9.49 -6.07
CA GLU A 137 -5.62 -8.02 -6.05
C GLU A 137 -4.96 -7.43 -7.29
N TYR A 138 -3.81 -7.95 -7.74
CA TYR A 138 -3.16 -7.52 -8.97
C TYR A 138 -4.06 -7.71 -10.20
N GLU A 139 -4.66 -8.88 -10.38
CA GLU A 139 -5.52 -9.19 -11.52
C GLU A 139 -6.76 -8.29 -11.58
N MET A 140 -7.37 -8.01 -10.42
CA MET A 140 -8.50 -7.08 -10.34
C MET A 140 -8.06 -5.63 -10.57
N PHE A 141 -6.96 -5.22 -9.94
CA PHE A 141 -6.43 -3.86 -10.06
C PHE A 141 -6.10 -3.54 -11.51
N LYS A 142 -5.41 -4.44 -12.24
CA LYS A 142 -5.02 -4.17 -13.63
C LYS A 142 -6.23 -4.04 -14.57
N LYS A 143 -7.34 -4.72 -14.27
CA LYS A 143 -8.60 -4.62 -15.03
C LYS A 143 -9.33 -3.31 -14.75
N ILE A 144 -9.38 -2.87 -13.49
CA ILE A 144 -10.17 -1.71 -13.06
C ILE A 144 -9.37 -0.40 -13.21
N GLN A 145 -8.06 -0.44 -13.02
CA GLN A 145 -7.13 0.69 -13.04
C GLN A 145 -6.02 0.47 -14.09
N PRO A 146 -6.36 0.37 -15.39
CA PRO A 146 -5.41 -0.04 -16.43
C PRO A 146 -4.24 0.91 -16.61
N ASP A 147 -4.45 2.21 -16.34
CA ASP A 147 -3.47 3.28 -16.52
C ASP A 147 -2.54 3.47 -15.31
N ALA A 148 -2.87 2.86 -14.17
CA ALA A 148 -2.06 2.97 -12.97
C ALA A 148 -0.79 2.11 -13.09
N LYS A 149 0.32 2.65 -12.57
CA LYS A 149 1.60 1.93 -12.55
C LYS A 149 1.53 0.77 -11.57
N VAL A 150 2.18 -0.35 -11.91
CA VAL A 150 2.28 -1.52 -11.03
C VAL A 150 3.75 -1.71 -10.64
N ILE A 151 4.00 -1.84 -9.34
CA ILE A 151 5.34 -1.98 -8.75
C ILE A 151 5.36 -3.26 -7.90
N PRO A 152 5.79 -4.40 -8.47
CA PRO A 152 6.01 -5.63 -7.70
C PRO A 152 7.40 -5.60 -7.07
N VAL A 153 7.50 -5.48 -5.74
CA VAL A 153 8.80 -5.43 -5.05
C VAL A 153 9.36 -6.85 -4.88
N THR A 154 9.88 -7.42 -5.97
CA THR A 154 10.27 -8.84 -6.04
C THR A 154 11.39 -9.26 -5.10
N SER A 155 12.25 -8.32 -4.68
CA SER A 155 13.29 -8.56 -3.67
C SER A 155 12.75 -8.96 -2.30
N THR A 156 11.44 -8.82 -2.08
CA THR A 156 10.72 -9.24 -0.85
C THR A 156 10.19 -10.68 -0.91
N GLY A 157 10.23 -11.31 -2.10
CA GLY A 157 9.76 -12.67 -2.32
C GLY A 157 8.23 -12.83 -2.25
N GLY A 158 7.76 -14.05 -1.96
CA GLY A 158 6.34 -14.35 -1.83
C GLY A 158 5.55 -14.13 -3.12
N ALA A 159 4.30 -13.71 -2.99
CA ALA A 159 3.40 -13.49 -4.12
C ALA A 159 3.84 -12.36 -5.06
N SER A 160 4.70 -11.44 -4.61
CA SER A 160 5.24 -10.38 -5.47
C SER A 160 6.05 -10.92 -6.65
N LEU A 161 6.69 -12.08 -6.50
CA LEU A 161 7.35 -12.79 -7.60
C LEU A 161 6.35 -13.25 -8.67
N GLU A 162 5.19 -13.74 -8.24
CA GLU A 162 4.13 -14.19 -9.15
C GLU A 162 3.49 -13.00 -9.89
N VAL A 163 3.31 -11.86 -9.21
CA VAL A 163 2.85 -10.62 -9.85
C VAL A 163 3.82 -10.19 -10.96
N ALA A 164 5.12 -10.15 -10.67
CA ALA A 164 6.13 -9.81 -11.67
C ALA A 164 6.14 -10.79 -12.87
N ALA A 165 6.05 -12.09 -12.60
CA ALA A 165 6.00 -13.11 -13.65
C ALA A 165 4.80 -12.92 -14.60
N ARG A 166 3.65 -12.46 -14.08
CA ARG A 166 2.44 -12.18 -14.87
C ARG A 166 2.54 -10.87 -15.67
N MET A 167 3.32 -9.90 -15.20
CA MET A 167 3.61 -8.67 -15.94
C MET A 167 4.53 -8.93 -17.13
N GLY A 168 5.39 -9.94 -17.04
CA GLY A 168 6.41 -10.23 -18.05
C GLY A 168 7.67 -9.42 -17.81
N ASP A 169 7.93 -8.43 -18.65
CA ASP A 169 9.13 -7.59 -18.54
C ASP A 169 8.96 -6.55 -17.42
N VAL A 170 9.80 -6.64 -16.39
CA VAL A 170 9.78 -5.75 -15.22
C VAL A 170 11.18 -5.21 -14.97
N SER A 171 11.28 -4.01 -14.38
CA SER A 171 12.58 -3.42 -14.07
C SER A 171 13.40 -4.37 -13.18
N SER A 172 14.69 -4.52 -13.48
CA SER A 172 15.63 -5.24 -12.64
C SER A 172 15.75 -4.65 -11.24
N ASP A 173 15.42 -3.36 -11.06
CA ASP A 173 15.51 -2.66 -9.78
C ASP A 173 14.60 -3.30 -8.75
N PHE A 174 13.44 -3.81 -9.16
CA PHE A 174 12.51 -4.51 -8.28
C PHE A 174 13.09 -5.78 -7.65
N LEU A 175 14.12 -6.35 -8.26
CA LEU A 175 14.82 -7.54 -7.77
C LEU A 175 16.12 -7.18 -7.04
N LEU A 176 16.87 -6.21 -7.57
CA LEU A 176 18.24 -5.92 -7.16
C LEU A 176 18.32 -4.81 -6.11
N GLU A 177 17.44 -3.81 -6.18
CA GLU A 177 17.48 -2.68 -5.26
C GLU A 177 16.98 -3.10 -3.87
N ARG A 178 17.76 -2.71 -2.86
CA ARG A 178 17.49 -2.94 -1.44
C ARG A 178 17.33 -1.62 -0.67
N ASP A 179 17.72 -0.50 -1.27
CA ASP A 179 17.28 0.83 -0.87
C ASP A 179 15.85 1.08 -1.37
N TYR A 180 14.89 0.59 -0.59
CA TYR A 180 13.49 0.75 -0.91
C TYR A 180 13.04 2.21 -0.93
N VAL A 181 13.73 3.12 -0.21
CA VAL A 181 13.38 4.54 -0.22
C VAL A 181 13.70 5.14 -1.58
N ALA A 182 14.89 4.87 -2.11
CA ALA A 182 15.27 5.26 -3.47
C ALA A 182 14.32 4.66 -4.51
N LEU A 183 14.06 3.35 -4.43
CA LEU A 183 13.12 2.64 -5.32
C LEU A 183 11.74 3.33 -5.36
N PHE A 184 11.17 3.67 -4.21
CA PHE A 184 9.83 4.28 -4.20
C PHE A 184 9.85 5.74 -4.65
N HIS A 185 10.88 6.52 -4.35
CA HIS A 185 10.99 7.88 -4.88
C HIS A 185 11.02 7.88 -6.41
N GLU A 186 11.85 7.01 -6.99
CA GLU A 186 11.97 6.85 -8.44
C GLU A 186 10.69 6.30 -9.07
N HIS A 187 10.21 5.16 -8.60
CA HIS A 187 9.10 4.48 -9.28
C HIS A 187 7.72 5.09 -8.97
N LEU A 188 7.54 5.89 -7.93
CA LEU A 188 6.28 6.61 -7.68
C LEU A 188 6.30 8.05 -8.22
N ASP A 189 7.41 8.50 -8.79
CA ASP A 189 7.69 9.89 -9.18
C ASP A 189 7.35 10.87 -8.05
N ILE A 190 7.87 10.60 -6.85
CA ILE A 190 7.74 11.47 -5.69
C ILE A 190 9.12 12.08 -5.45
N SER A 191 9.23 13.41 -5.55
CA SER A 191 10.52 14.05 -5.36
C SER A 191 10.99 13.96 -3.92
N VAL A 192 12.29 13.74 -3.72
CA VAL A 192 12.95 13.88 -2.40
C VAL A 192 12.85 15.29 -1.85
N SER A 193 12.65 16.31 -2.72
CA SER A 193 12.45 17.70 -2.31
C SER A 193 11.00 18.02 -1.95
N GLU A 194 10.06 17.10 -2.16
CA GLU A 194 8.65 17.33 -1.84
C GLU A 194 8.43 17.31 -0.32
N GLN A 195 7.81 18.38 0.19
CA GLN A 195 7.47 18.54 1.59
C GLN A 195 6.36 17.56 1.98
N ARG A 196 6.31 17.22 3.28
CA ARG A 196 5.19 16.50 3.87
C ARG A 196 4.22 17.50 4.47
N TYR A 197 2.94 17.19 4.34
CA TYR A 197 1.85 17.96 4.92
C TYR A 197 1.16 17.14 5.99
N LYS A 198 0.74 17.79 7.08
CA LYS A 198 0.12 17.08 8.19
C LYS A 198 -1.20 16.45 7.77
N ILE A 199 -1.99 17.17 6.98
CA ILE A 199 -3.25 16.70 6.37
C ILE A 199 -3.27 17.02 4.87
N PRO A 200 -4.00 16.27 4.04
CA PRO A 200 -4.09 16.56 2.60
C PRO A 200 -4.63 17.95 2.28
N ALA A 201 -5.50 18.52 3.13
CA ALA A 201 -6.06 19.85 2.94
C ALA A 201 -5.02 20.99 3.00
N GLU A 202 -3.86 20.75 3.61
CA GLU A 202 -2.74 21.71 3.65
C GLU A 202 -1.83 21.62 2.42
N GLN A 203 -1.97 20.55 1.63
CA GLN A 203 -1.11 20.30 0.47
C GLN A 203 -1.52 21.17 -0.72
N PRO A 204 -0.59 21.98 -1.30
CA PRO A 204 -0.84 22.72 -2.52
C PRO A 204 -1.23 21.78 -3.68
N THR A 205 -2.18 22.18 -4.50
CA THR A 205 -2.61 21.37 -5.66
C THR A 205 -1.51 21.28 -6.74
N THR A 206 -0.74 22.36 -6.93
CA THR A 206 0.41 22.44 -7.84
C THR A 206 1.64 21.76 -7.24
N ILE A 207 2.28 20.85 -7.98
CA ILE A 207 3.43 20.05 -7.49
C ILE A 207 4.65 20.94 -7.17
N GLU A 208 4.91 21.98 -7.97
CA GLU A 208 6.05 22.89 -7.82
C GLU A 208 5.98 23.73 -6.53
N ASP A 209 4.79 23.91 -5.99
CA ASP A 209 4.56 24.58 -4.71
C ASP A 209 4.72 23.63 -3.51
N ARG A 210 4.80 22.32 -3.76
CA ARG A 210 5.07 21.31 -2.74
C ARG A 210 6.56 21.15 -2.42
N TYR A 211 7.44 21.68 -3.26
CA TYR A 211 8.88 21.50 -3.11
C TYR A 211 9.46 22.47 -2.09
N TRP A 212 10.38 21.94 -1.28
CA TRP A 212 11.10 22.75 -0.32
C TRP A 212 11.88 23.86 -1.00
N ARG A 213 11.65 25.10 -0.55
CA ARG A 213 12.40 26.28 -0.98
C ARG A 213 13.35 26.67 0.15
N ARG A 214 14.60 26.99 -0.21
CA ARG A 214 15.66 27.42 0.74
C ARG A 214 15.28 28.60 1.66
N GLY A 215 14.13 29.26 1.44
CA GLY A 215 13.66 30.41 2.21
C GLY A 215 12.53 30.14 3.22
N ASP A 216 12.00 28.93 3.33
CA ASP A 216 10.81 28.63 4.16
C ASP A 216 11.11 28.52 5.67
N GLN A 217 12.36 28.72 6.09
CA GLN A 217 12.72 28.93 7.49
C GLN A 217 12.79 30.44 7.79
N ARG A 218 11.66 31.03 8.17
CA ARG A 218 11.61 32.28 8.93
C ARG A 218 10.61 32.18 10.06
#